data_AF-A0A7W6DFZ6-F1
#
_entry.id   AF-A0A7W6DFZ6-F1
#
_cell.length_a   1.000
_cell.length_b   1.000
_cell.length_c   1.000
_cell.angle_alpha   90.00
_cell.angle_beta   90.00
_cell.angle_gamma   90.00
#
_symmetry.space_group_name_H-M   'P 1'
#
loop_
_entity.id
_entity.type
_entity.pdbx_description
1 polymer ?
#
loop_
_entity_poly.entity_id
_entity_poly.type
_entity_poly.pdbx_seq_one_letter_code
_entity_poly.pdbx_strand_id
1 'polypeptide(L)'
;MNGIFRVRLILDFIEVGLIVACLAYWWLDNLYGKPFSQKSLTNHMAVWCEQAGIPPGYTLHGLRSTFANKIAEGGADPFAVQKALGHRNFRTTQIYLKKLDATPMAVRAADAAARRVAQIRRIRDSEK
;
A
#
# COMPACT_ATOMS: atom_id res chain seq x y z
N MET A 1 11.42 -23.63 -58.64
CA MET A 1 11.59 -22.53 -57.65
C MET A 1 10.22 -22.20 -57.03
N ASN A 2 9.51 -23.21 -56.54
CA ASN A 2 9.52 -23.75 -55.16
C ASN A 2 8.63 -22.90 -54.23
N GLY A 3 7.31 -23.13 -54.31
CA GLY A 3 6.27 -22.47 -53.50
C GLY A 3 6.48 -22.53 -51.99
N ILE A 4 7.35 -23.42 -51.53
CA ILE A 4 7.83 -23.49 -50.14
C ILE A 4 8.53 -22.18 -49.71
N PHE A 5 9.30 -21.53 -50.60
CA PHE A 5 9.92 -20.23 -50.30
C PHE A 5 8.90 -19.09 -50.19
N ARG A 6 7.82 -19.14 -50.97
CA ARG A 6 6.73 -18.14 -50.89
C ARG A 6 5.95 -18.26 -49.58
N VAL A 7 5.68 -19.49 -49.13
CA VAL A 7 4.96 -19.73 -47.87
C VAL A 7 5.82 -19.34 -46.66
N ARG A 8 7.13 -19.64 -46.68
CA ARG A 8 8.07 -19.21 -45.64
C ARG A 8 8.14 -17.68 -45.54
N LEU A 9 8.27 -17.00 -46.68
CA LEU A 9 8.30 -15.54 -46.74
C LEU A 9 7.02 -14.91 -46.17
N ILE A 10 5.85 -15.47 -46.50
CA ILE A 10 4.55 -14.98 -45.98
C ILE A 10 4.44 -15.21 -44.47
N LEU A 11 4.88 -16.36 -43.96
CA LEU A 11 4.90 -16.65 -42.53
C LEU A 11 5.83 -15.69 -41.76
N ASP A 12 7.01 -15.41 -42.29
CA ASP A 12 7.97 -14.47 -41.70
C ASP A 12 7.37 -13.04 -41.63
N PHE A 13 6.64 -12.61 -42.67
CA PHE A 13 5.94 -11.32 -42.64
C PHE A 13 4.77 -11.27 -41.65
N ILE A 14 4.06 -12.38 -41.44
CA ILE A 14 2.99 -12.47 -40.44
C ILE A 14 3.58 -12.41 -39.03
N GLU A 15 4.69 -13.09 -38.75
CA GLU A 15 5.36 -13.04 -37.44
C GLU A 15 5.85 -11.64 -37.11
N VAL A 16 6.53 -10.97 -38.06
CA VAL A 16 6.98 -9.58 -37.88
C VAL A 16 5.78 -8.64 -37.69
N GLY A 17 4.70 -8.82 -38.45
CA GLY A 17 3.47 -8.06 -38.29
C GLY A 17 2.84 -8.23 -36.90
N LEU A 18 2.83 -9.46 -36.37
CA LEU A 18 2.31 -9.77 -35.04
C LEU A 18 3.14 -9.11 -33.94
N ILE A 19 4.48 -9.14 -34.07
CA ILE A 19 5.40 -8.50 -33.11
C ILE A 19 5.19 -6.98 -33.10
N VAL A 20 5.08 -6.35 -34.27
CA VAL A 20 4.84 -4.90 -34.38
C VAL A 20 3.47 -4.52 -33.81
N ALA A 21 2.44 -5.33 -34.06
CA ALA A 21 1.10 -5.13 -33.48
C ALA A 21 1.11 -5.25 -31.95
N CYS A 22 1.80 -6.25 -31.39
CA CYS A 22 1.96 -6.40 -29.95
C CYS A 22 2.72 -5.22 -29.31
N LEU A 23 3.78 -4.73 -29.96
CA LEU A 23 4.52 -3.56 -29.49
C LEU A 23 3.67 -2.28 -29.57
N ALA A 24 2.85 -2.12 -30.62
CA ALA A 24 1.92 -1.01 -30.74
C ALA A 24 0.82 -1.06 -29.68
N TYR A 25 0.28 -2.24 -29.38
CA TYR A 25 -0.71 -2.45 -28.33
C TYR A 25 -0.14 -2.13 -26.94
N TRP A 26 1.06 -2.62 -26.63
CA TRP A 26 1.79 -2.29 -25.41
C TRP A 26 2.10 -0.80 -25.28
N TRP A 27 2.43 -0.14 -26.40
CA TRP A 27 2.68 1.30 -26.43
C TRP A 27 1.40 2.13 -26.19
N LEU A 28 0.25 1.68 -26.70
CA LEU A 28 -1.05 2.31 -26.47
C LEU A 28 -1.48 2.25 -24.99
N ASP A 29 -1.20 1.14 -24.30
CA ASP A 29 -1.44 1.03 -22.86
C ASP A 29 -0.50 1.92 -22.04
N ASN A 30 0.75 2.10 -22.49
CA ASN A 30 1.74 2.98 -21.85
C ASN A 30 1.51 4.49 -22.08
N LEU A 31 0.70 4.88 -23.07
CA LEU A 31 0.36 6.28 -23.33
C LEU A 31 -0.49 6.92 -22.21
N TYR A 32 -1.04 6.10 -21.31
CA TYR A 32 -1.66 6.55 -20.07
C TYR A 32 -0.66 6.80 -18.93
N GLY A 33 0.65 6.84 -19.21
CA GLY A 33 1.74 7.14 -18.26
C GLY A 33 1.70 8.51 -17.57
N LYS A 34 0.55 9.19 -17.55
CA LYS A 34 0.28 10.32 -16.67
C LYS A 34 -0.02 9.78 -15.27
N PRO A 35 0.58 10.34 -14.21
CA PRO A 35 0.25 9.96 -12.85
C PRO A 35 -1.26 10.09 -12.62
N PHE A 36 -1.84 9.10 -11.94
CA PHE A 36 -3.26 9.14 -11.59
C PHE A 36 -3.60 10.44 -10.87
N SER A 37 -4.62 11.15 -11.37
CA SER A 37 -5.19 12.26 -10.62
C SER A 37 -5.89 11.71 -9.37
N GLN A 38 -5.96 12.49 -8.29
CA GLN A 38 -6.60 12.06 -7.04
C GLN A 38 -8.05 11.57 -7.23
N LYS A 39 -8.77 12.22 -8.16
CA LYS A 39 -10.14 11.84 -8.54
C LYS A 39 -10.17 10.53 -9.32
N SER A 40 -9.25 10.34 -10.26
CA SER A 40 -9.13 9.10 -11.02
C SER A 40 -8.82 7.90 -10.13
N LEU A 41 -7.89 8.05 -9.18
CA LEU A 41 -7.53 6.97 -8.25
C LEU A 41 -8.72 6.56 -7.37
N THR A 42 -9.52 7.52 -6.92
CA THR A 42 -10.74 7.25 -6.13
C THR A 42 -11.80 6.52 -6.97
N ASN A 43 -11.97 6.90 -8.24
CA ASN A 43 -12.89 6.23 -9.15
C ASN A 43 -12.43 4.79 -9.46
N HIS A 44 -11.13 4.58 -9.65
CA HIS A 44 -10.59 3.22 -9.85
C HIS A 44 -10.82 2.32 -8.64
N MET A 45 -10.78 2.86 -7.42
CA MET A 45 -11.12 2.09 -6.22
C MET A 45 -12.56 1.56 -6.26
N ALA A 46 -13.51 2.35 -6.76
CA ALA A 46 -14.89 1.89 -6.90
C ALA A 46 -15.02 0.74 -7.91
N VAL A 47 -14.32 0.87 -9.06
CA VAL A 47 -14.25 -0.20 -10.08
C VAL A 47 -13.62 -1.47 -9.51
N TRP A 48 -12.53 -1.37 -8.75
CA TRP A 48 -11.90 -2.53 -8.12
C TRP A 48 -12.80 -3.18 -7.05
N CYS A 49 -13.56 -2.39 -6.30
CA CYS A 49 -14.54 -2.94 -5.35
C CYS A 49 -15.64 -3.72 -6.07
N GLU A 50 -16.16 -3.18 -7.18
CA GLU A 50 -17.16 -3.86 -8.00
C GLU A 50 -16.63 -5.18 -8.58
N GLN A 51 -15.41 -5.16 -9.15
CA GLN A 51 -14.74 -6.36 -9.66
C GLN A 51 -14.50 -7.42 -8.58
N ALA A 52 -14.24 -7.00 -7.34
CA ALA A 52 -14.05 -7.89 -6.19
C ALA A 52 -15.35 -8.32 -5.50
N GLY A 53 -16.53 -7.87 -5.97
CA GLY A 53 -17.82 -8.17 -5.34
C GLY A 53 -18.02 -7.50 -3.98
N ILE A 54 -17.30 -6.41 -3.69
CA ILE A 54 -17.39 -5.65 -2.45
C ILE A 54 -18.50 -4.59 -2.59
N PRO A 55 -19.36 -4.39 -1.57
CA PRO A 55 -20.42 -3.39 -1.60
C PRO A 55 -19.90 -1.98 -1.91
N PRO A 56 -20.70 -1.12 -2.57
CA PRO A 56 -20.29 0.26 -2.85
C PRO A 56 -20.15 1.09 -1.58
N GLY A 57 -19.25 2.08 -1.60
CA GLY A 57 -19.03 3.03 -0.49
C GLY A 57 -17.62 3.02 0.09
N TYR A 58 -16.76 2.06 -0.29
CA TYR A 58 -15.37 2.05 0.12
C TYR A 58 -14.53 3.01 -0.74
N THR A 59 -13.71 3.81 -0.06
CA THR A 59 -12.81 4.77 -0.70
C THR A 59 -11.38 4.54 -0.22
N LEU A 60 -10.40 5.04 -0.96
CA LEU A 60 -8.99 4.99 -0.56
C LEU A 60 -8.73 5.71 0.77
N HIS A 61 -9.47 6.79 1.04
CA HIS A 61 -9.40 7.49 2.32
C HIS A 61 -9.94 6.61 3.46
N GLY A 62 -11.04 5.90 3.21
CA GLY A 62 -11.58 4.90 4.13
C GLY A 62 -10.58 3.77 4.40
N LEU A 63 -9.95 3.22 3.35
CA LEU A 63 -8.92 2.19 3.48
C LEU A 63 -7.74 2.65 4.34
N ARG A 64 -7.25 3.87 4.13
CA ARG A 64 -6.19 4.47 4.94
C ARG A 64 -6.59 4.60 6.41
N SER A 65 -7.85 4.96 6.66
CA SER A 65 -8.39 5.05 8.02
C SER A 65 -8.44 3.69 8.69
N THR A 66 -8.92 2.66 7.99
CA THR A 66 -8.96 1.28 8.49
C THR A 66 -7.56 0.73 8.78
N PHE A 67 -6.58 1.02 7.91
CA PHE A 67 -5.19 0.64 8.12
C PHE A 67 -4.59 1.30 9.38
N ALA A 68 -4.79 2.61 9.56
CA ALA A 68 -4.34 3.33 10.74
C ALA A 68 -4.95 2.76 12.02
N ASN A 69 -6.26 2.48 11.99
CA ASN A 69 -6.98 1.89 13.11
C ASN A 69 -6.46 0.50 13.45
N LYS A 70 -6.28 -0.38 12.45
CA LYS A 70 -5.81 -1.75 12.67
C LYS A 70 -4.39 -1.82 13.26
N ILE A 71 -3.49 -0.94 12.80
CA ILE A 71 -2.14 -0.88 13.36
C ILE A 71 -2.18 -0.38 14.81
N ALA A 72 -3.01 0.62 15.10
CA ALA A 72 -3.13 1.15 16.44
C ALA A 72 -3.85 0.19 17.41
N GLU A 73 -4.87 -0.55 16.95
CA GLU A 73 -5.52 -1.66 17.68
C GLU A 73 -4.51 -2.76 18.04
N GLY A 74 -3.55 -3.03 17.16
CA GLY A 74 -2.41 -3.91 17.44
C GLY A 74 -1.44 -3.40 18.52
N GLY A 75 -1.75 -2.25 19.12
CA GLY A 75 -0.96 -1.62 20.17
C GLY A 75 0.34 -1.03 19.65
N ALA A 76 0.36 -0.54 18.41
CA ALA A 76 1.49 0.19 17.86
C ALA A 76 1.54 1.61 18.42
N ASP A 77 2.76 2.10 18.63
CA ASP A 77 2.99 3.46 19.10
C ASP A 77 2.53 4.52 18.07
N PRO A 78 2.01 5.69 18.49
CA PRO A 78 1.58 6.77 17.60
C PRO A 78 2.61 7.21 16.58
N PHE A 79 3.91 7.19 16.93
CA PHE A 79 4.97 7.55 15.99
C PHE A 79 5.24 6.43 14.99
N ALA A 80 5.03 5.17 15.38
CA ALA A 80 5.07 4.04 14.45
C ALA A 80 3.92 4.13 13.43
N VAL A 81 2.71 4.45 13.88
CA VAL A 81 1.55 4.71 13.01
C VAL A 81 1.83 5.90 12.08
N GLN A 82 2.39 7.00 12.61
CA GLN A 82 2.75 8.18 11.82
C GLN A 82 3.74 7.84 10.70
N LYS A 83 4.79 7.07 11.01
CA LYS A 83 5.79 6.62 10.04
C LYS A 83 5.18 5.68 9.00
N ALA A 84 4.34 4.72 9.42
CA ALA A 84 3.65 3.81 8.52
C ALA A 84 2.72 4.55 7.54
N LEU A 85 2.13 5.65 7.98
CA LEU A 85 1.28 6.51 7.15
C LEU A 85 2.09 7.53 6.33
N GLY A 86 3.36 7.78 6.64
CA GLY A 86 4.19 8.80 5.97
C GLY A 86 3.75 10.25 6.27
N HIS A 87 3.09 10.50 7.40
CA HIS A 87 2.65 11.85 7.76
C HIS A 87 3.83 12.71 8.25
N ARG A 88 4.12 13.82 7.57
CA ARG A 88 5.08 14.83 8.06
C ARG A 88 4.64 15.48 9.37
N ASN A 89 3.32 15.71 9.53
CA ASN A 89 2.77 16.38 10.70
C ASN A 89 2.01 15.41 11.60
N PHE A 90 2.31 15.41 12.90
CA PHE A 90 1.67 14.52 13.88
C PHE A 90 0.17 14.79 14.05
N ARG A 91 -0.29 16.01 13.75
CA ARG A 91 -1.69 16.45 13.89
C ARG A 91 -2.67 15.59 13.08
N THR A 92 -2.28 15.10 11.90
CA THR A 92 -3.14 14.24 11.07
C THR A 92 -3.21 12.80 11.60
N THR A 93 -2.16 12.32 12.26
CA THR A 93 -2.15 11.00 12.92
C THR A 93 -3.00 11.02 14.20
N GLN A 94 -3.00 12.13 14.94
CA GLN A 94 -3.81 12.29 16.16
C GLN A 94 -5.32 12.12 15.92
N ILE A 95 -5.84 12.48 14.75
CA ILE A 95 -7.26 12.32 14.42
C ILE A 95 -7.68 10.84 14.42
N TYR A 96 -6.80 9.95 13.94
CA TYR A 96 -7.05 8.51 13.93
C TYR A 96 -6.94 7.94 15.35
N LEU A 97 -5.91 8.34 16.09
CA LEU A 97 -5.65 7.86 17.46
C LEU A 97 -6.75 8.24 18.46
N LYS A 98 -7.37 9.41 18.32
CA LYS A 98 -8.49 9.83 19.20
C LYS A 98 -9.73 8.95 19.10
N LYS A 99 -9.90 8.22 17.99
CA LYS A 99 -11.07 7.36 17.77
C LYS A 99 -10.88 5.94 18.32
N LEU A 100 -9.68 5.62 18.80
CA LEU A 100 -9.33 4.29 19.30
C LEU A 100 -9.38 4.27 20.82
N ASP A 101 -9.82 3.15 21.38
CA ASP A 101 -9.71 2.90 22.81
C ASP A 101 -8.23 2.96 23.21
N ALA A 102 -7.86 3.95 24.03
CA ALA A 102 -6.47 4.20 24.43
C ALA A 102 -5.89 3.10 25.35
N THR A 103 -6.73 2.16 25.80
CA THR A 103 -6.43 1.15 26.81
C THR A 103 -5.27 0.22 26.42
N PRO A 104 -5.19 -0.35 25.20
CA PRO A 104 -4.10 -1.26 24.82
C PRO A 104 -2.74 -0.53 24.76
N MET A 105 -2.76 0.74 24.38
CA MET A 105 -1.55 1.56 24.25
C MET A 105 -1.03 1.99 25.63
N ALA A 106 -1.93 2.37 26.54
CA ALA A 106 -1.59 2.74 27.91
C ALA A 106 -0.97 1.57 28.69
N VAL A 107 -1.52 0.36 28.55
CA VAL A 107 -1.00 -0.86 29.18
C VAL A 107 0.43 -1.15 28.70
N ARG A 108 0.70 -1.06 27.40
CA ARG A 108 2.04 -1.28 26.85
C ARG A 108 3.05 -0.21 27.25
N ALA A 109 2.62 1.04 27.35
CA ALA A 109 3.47 2.13 27.84
C ALA A 109 3.88 1.88 29.30
N ALA A 110 2.93 1.44 30.14
CA ALA A 110 3.20 1.06 31.53
C ALA A 110 4.18 -0.14 31.61
N ASP A 111 3.97 -1.18 30.81
CA ASP A 111 4.87 -2.35 30.75
C ASP A 111 6.28 -1.98 30.28
N ALA A 112 6.39 -1.11 29.28
CA ALA A 112 7.68 -0.64 28.78
C ALA A 112 8.43 0.17 29.84
N ALA A 113 7.74 1.04 30.58
CA ALA A 113 8.31 1.77 31.71
C ALA A 113 8.78 0.80 32.82
N ALA A 114 7.97 -0.19 33.17
CA ALA A 114 8.31 -1.21 34.16
C ALA A 114 9.58 -2.01 33.77
N ARG A 115 9.68 -2.43 32.50
CA ARG A 115 10.89 -3.11 31.97
C ARG A 115 12.13 -2.23 32.06
N ARG A 116 12.00 -0.94 31.74
CA ARG A 116 13.12 0.01 31.79
C ARG A 116 13.61 0.22 33.22
N VAL A 117 12.70 0.38 34.18
CA VAL A 117 13.02 0.50 35.61
C VAL A 117 13.73 -0.77 36.10
N ALA A 118 13.24 -1.95 35.73
CA ALA A 118 13.88 -3.22 36.08
C ALA A 118 15.30 -3.33 35.50
N GLN A 119 15.52 -2.89 34.26
CA GLN A 119 16.85 -2.88 33.64
C GLN A 119 17.80 -1.91 34.35
N ILE A 120 17.36 -0.69 34.67
CA ILE A 120 18.17 0.30 35.40
C ILE A 120 18.56 -0.25 36.76
N ARG A 121 17.63 -0.89 37.47
CA ARG A 121 17.92 -1.54 38.75
C ARG A 121 18.99 -2.61 38.62
N ARG A 122 18.91 -3.49 37.60
CA ARG A 122 19.93 -4.52 37.35
C ARG A 122 21.32 -3.92 37.08
N ILE A 123 21.39 -2.84 36.28
CA ILE A 123 22.65 -2.14 35.99
C ILE A 123 23.25 -1.57 37.28
N ARG A 124 22.44 -0.87 38.08
CA ARG A 124 22.88 -0.32 39.37
C ARG A 124 23.35 -1.39 40.35
N ASP A 125 22.69 -2.55 40.36
CA ASP A 125 23.06 -3.66 41.24
C ASP A 125 24.34 -4.37 40.76
N SER A 126 24.71 -4.25 39.47
CA SER A 126 25.98 -4.76 38.92
C SER A 126 27.18 -3.83 39.07
N GLU A 127 26.94 -2.55 39.37
CA GLU A 127 27.98 -1.53 39.59
C GLU A 127 28.42 -1.44 41.07
N LYS A 128 27.80 -2.23 41.96
CA LYS A 128 28.16 -2.36 43.37
C LYS A 128 28.90 -3.66 43.63
#